data_AF-A0A078LJB3-F1
#
_entry.id   AF-A0A078LJB3-F1
#
_cell.length_a   1.000
_cell.length_b   1.000
_cell.length_c   1.000
_cell.angle_alpha   90.00
_cell.angle_beta   90.00
_cell.angle_gamma   90.00
#
_symmetry.space_group_name_H-M   'P 1'
#
loop_
_entity.id
_entity.type
_entity.pdbx_description
1 polymer ?
#
loop_
_entity_poly.entity_id
_entity_poly.type
_entity_poly.pdbx_seq_one_letter_code
_entity_poly.pdbx_strand_id
1 'polypeptide(L)'
;MIAMVFPLSLSACSWDPGGFKAQEKWLEQKKEEKLTYDLKVEEDRKDRLKKQKEDEAKFNTSHPEIVVNNVGNELTSEGEKPLRDAYNSIPFVTRYPGTTNPQKVYTYVGDYKLTLQLVNSSVLTQISDCKRISAYADVDINRACFNQIGNDLSLFASVIKDASITGIAKKAALRDSTYGTKIDFGHAARLAKMHATLCQKQGGKGYVEMSTVAVPCSSSGDVINSRSAGKMGLIN
;
A
#
# COMPACT_ATOMS: atom_id res chain seq x y z
N MET A 1 37.01 72.82 -54.29
CA MET A 1 36.45 73.28 -53.01
C MET A 1 36.38 72.06 -52.09
N ILE A 2 37.33 71.93 -51.17
CA ILE A 2 37.40 70.86 -50.17
C ILE A 2 36.89 71.48 -48.88
N ALA A 3 35.81 70.95 -48.30
CA ALA A 3 35.34 71.32 -46.98
C ALA A 3 35.07 70.03 -46.19
N MET A 4 35.67 70.01 -45.00
CA MET A 4 35.80 68.92 -44.05
C MET A 4 34.47 68.36 -43.56
N VAL A 5 34.42 67.04 -43.36
CA VAL A 5 33.46 66.40 -42.46
C VAL A 5 34.26 65.77 -41.32
N PHE A 6 34.08 66.32 -40.13
CA PHE A 6 34.63 65.82 -38.87
C PHE A 6 34.16 64.38 -38.60
N PRO A 7 35.04 63.46 -38.14
CA PRO A 7 34.57 62.21 -37.57
C PRO A 7 34.01 62.48 -36.17
N LEU A 8 32.70 62.29 -36.01
CA LEU A 8 32.09 62.09 -34.70
C LEU A 8 32.66 60.81 -34.11
N SER A 9 33.61 60.97 -33.18
CA SER A 9 34.03 59.90 -32.30
C SER A 9 32.88 59.53 -31.36
N LEU A 10 32.07 58.54 -31.77
CA LEU A 10 31.23 57.79 -30.85
C LEU A 10 32.15 56.86 -30.05
N SER A 11 32.62 57.36 -28.91
CA SER A 11 33.10 56.51 -27.83
C SER A 11 31.92 55.68 -27.34
N ALA A 12 31.72 54.52 -27.95
CA ALA A 12 30.95 53.46 -27.33
C ALA A 12 31.68 53.04 -26.04
N CYS A 13 31.23 53.58 -24.91
CA CYS A 13 31.42 52.95 -23.61
C CYS A 13 30.79 51.56 -23.68
N SER A 14 31.58 50.57 -24.11
CA SER A 14 31.26 49.15 -23.96
C SER A 14 31.55 48.73 -22.52
N TRP A 15 30.75 49.27 -21.60
CA TRP A 15 30.68 48.75 -20.24
C TRP A 15 29.53 47.75 -20.23
N ASP A 16 29.82 46.50 -20.60
CA ASP A 16 28.92 45.37 -20.42
C ASP A 16 29.01 44.93 -18.95
N PRO A 17 28.03 45.29 -18.08
CA PRO A 17 28.10 44.99 -16.65
C PRO A 17 27.88 43.49 -16.36
N GLY A 18 27.67 42.67 -17.40
CA GLY A 18 27.28 41.27 -17.31
C GLY A 18 28.11 40.32 -18.17
N GLY A 19 29.37 40.65 -18.49
CA GLY A 19 30.23 39.80 -19.32
C GLY A 19 30.31 38.35 -18.81
N PHE A 20 30.50 37.39 -19.73
CA PHE A 20 30.44 35.93 -19.55
C PHE A 20 31.01 35.38 -18.22
N LYS A 21 32.10 35.95 -17.71
CA LYS A 21 32.72 35.56 -16.42
C LYS A 21 31.89 35.90 -15.17
N ALA A 22 31.12 36.99 -15.20
CA ALA A 22 30.20 37.35 -14.11
C ALA A 22 28.97 36.42 -14.11
N GLN A 23 28.51 36.02 -15.30
CA GLN A 23 27.44 35.04 -15.47
C GLN A 23 27.86 33.64 -14.99
N GLU A 24 29.09 33.23 -15.26
CA GLU A 24 29.66 31.96 -14.80
C GLU A 24 29.76 31.90 -13.27
N LYS A 25 30.31 32.94 -12.62
CA LYS A 25 30.34 33.04 -11.15
C LYS A 25 28.95 33.04 -10.51
N TRP A 26 27.99 33.72 -11.12
CA TRP A 26 26.61 33.72 -10.64
C TRP A 26 25.96 32.33 -10.74
N LEU A 27 26.24 31.59 -11.82
CA LEU A 27 25.77 30.21 -11.98
C LEU A 27 26.40 29.25 -10.97
N GLU A 28 27.69 29.39 -10.66
CA GLU A 28 28.37 28.62 -9.63
C GLU A 28 27.78 28.89 -8.24
N GLN A 29 27.60 30.17 -7.88
CA GLN A 29 26.96 30.55 -6.63
C GLN A 29 25.53 29.98 -6.52
N LYS A 30 24.75 30.02 -7.61
CA LYS A 30 23.40 29.44 -7.62
C LYS A 30 23.40 27.91 -7.47
N LYS A 31 24.42 27.22 -7.99
CA LYS A 31 24.57 25.77 -7.79
C LYS A 31 24.90 25.44 -6.34
N GLU A 32 25.79 26.20 -5.70
CA GLU A 32 26.13 26.03 -4.28
C GLU A 32 24.95 26.36 -3.36
N GLU A 33 24.23 27.46 -3.63
CA GLU A 33 22.98 27.81 -2.92
C GLU A 33 21.92 26.71 -3.07
N LYS A 34 21.78 26.14 -4.27
CA LYS A 34 20.85 25.03 -4.50
C LYS A 34 21.27 23.77 -3.76
N LEU A 35 22.56 23.40 -3.79
CA LEU A 35 23.07 22.22 -3.10
C LEU A 35 22.85 22.33 -1.58
N THR A 36 23.17 23.49 -1.00
CA THR A 36 22.97 23.75 0.44
C THR A 36 21.50 23.76 0.82
N TYR A 37 20.63 24.32 -0.03
CA TYR A 37 19.18 24.25 0.14
C TYR A 37 18.66 22.81 0.08
N ASP A 38 19.07 22.02 -0.92
CA ASP A 38 18.64 20.64 -1.11
C ASP A 38 19.06 19.76 0.09
N LEU A 39 20.28 19.95 0.61
CA LEU A 39 20.75 19.29 1.83
C LEU A 39 19.89 19.64 3.05
N LYS A 40 19.57 20.93 3.23
CA LYS A 40 18.71 21.39 4.33
C LYS A 40 17.29 20.84 4.22
N VAL A 41 16.72 20.79 3.02
CA VAL A 41 15.39 20.22 2.77
C VAL A 41 15.34 18.73 3.10
N GLU A 42 16.38 17.98 2.72
CA GLU A 42 16.50 16.56 3.06
C GLU A 42 16.68 16.32 4.56
N GLU A 43 17.44 17.18 5.25
CA GLU A 43 17.59 17.14 6.71
C GLU A 43 16.26 17.46 7.42
N ASP A 44 15.60 18.56 7.05
CA ASP A 44 14.28 18.95 7.56
C ASP A 44 13.22 17.85 7.29
N ARG A 45 13.34 17.12 6.18
CA ARG A 45 12.47 15.97 5.87
C ARG A 45 12.76 14.81 6.82
N LYS A 46 14.03 14.46 7.06
CA LYS A 46 14.41 13.40 8.00
C LYS A 46 13.94 13.71 9.42
N ASP A 47 14.10 14.96 9.86
CA ASP A 47 13.68 15.40 11.19
C ASP A 47 12.17 15.36 11.35
N ARG A 48 11.40 15.82 10.35
CA ARG A 48 9.94 15.70 10.36
C ARG A 48 9.49 14.24 10.44
N LEU A 49 10.12 13.34 9.67
CA LEU A 49 9.80 11.91 9.71
C LEU A 49 10.15 11.29 11.07
N LYS A 50 11.28 11.69 11.67
CA LYS A 50 11.67 11.22 13.00
C LYS A 50 10.66 11.67 14.05
N LYS A 51 10.30 12.95 14.05
CA LYS A 51 9.30 13.51 14.98
C LYS A 51 7.94 12.83 14.82
N GLN A 52 7.48 12.60 13.59
CA GLN A 52 6.25 11.86 13.32
C GLN A 52 6.28 10.44 13.90
N LYS A 53 7.40 9.72 13.74
CA LYS A 53 7.57 8.38 14.32
C LYS A 53 7.56 8.40 15.85
N GLU A 54 8.21 9.39 16.46
CA GLU A 54 8.22 9.55 17.92
C GLU A 54 6.83 9.88 18.47
N ASP A 55 6.11 10.79 17.81
CA ASP A 55 4.75 11.16 18.18
C ASP A 55 3.78 9.98 17.97
N GLU A 56 3.93 9.21 16.89
CA GLU A 56 3.18 7.97 16.66
C GLU A 56 3.47 6.92 17.74
N ALA A 57 4.74 6.73 18.12
CA ALA A 57 5.11 5.79 19.17
C ALA A 57 4.53 6.20 20.54
N LYS A 58 4.57 7.49 20.88
CA LYS A 58 3.93 8.02 22.10
C LYS A 58 2.42 7.84 22.06
N PHE A 59 1.79 8.09 20.92
CA PHE A 59 0.35 7.86 20.74
C PHE A 59 0.01 6.39 20.92
N ASN A 60 0.75 5.50 20.26
CA ASN A 60 0.52 4.05 20.35
C ASN A 60 0.74 3.50 21.76
N THR A 61 1.62 4.11 22.55
CA THR A 61 1.85 3.72 23.95
C THR A 61 0.72 4.20 24.87
N SER A 62 0.22 5.43 24.66
CA SER A 62 -0.86 6.01 25.46
C SER A 62 -2.26 5.50 25.08
N HIS A 63 -2.43 4.99 23.86
CA HIS A 63 -3.70 4.48 23.32
C HIS A 63 -3.52 3.03 22.88
N PRO A 64 -3.47 2.06 23.81
CA PRO A 64 -3.31 0.65 23.46
C PRO A 64 -4.45 0.16 22.57
N GLU A 65 -4.17 -0.83 21.73
CA GLU A 65 -5.18 -1.48 20.90
C GLU A 65 -6.14 -2.29 21.76
N ILE A 66 -7.43 -2.14 21.46
CA ILE A 66 -8.51 -2.96 22.02
C ILE A 66 -9.20 -3.72 20.88
N VAL A 67 -9.65 -4.93 21.18
CA VAL A 67 -10.39 -5.78 20.24
C VAL A 67 -11.77 -5.17 19.97
N VAL A 68 -12.17 -5.15 18.71
CA VAL A 68 -13.53 -4.78 18.29
C VAL A 68 -14.28 -6.06 17.96
N ASN A 69 -15.16 -6.46 18.87
CA ASN A 69 -16.02 -7.62 18.68
C ASN A 69 -17.26 -7.25 17.85
N ASN A 70 -17.89 -8.27 17.26
CA ASN A 70 -19.24 -8.14 16.71
C ASN A 70 -19.39 -7.14 15.55
N VAL A 71 -18.31 -6.91 14.78
CA VAL A 71 -18.30 -6.00 13.63
C VAL A 71 -19.39 -6.35 12.60
N GLY A 72 -19.69 -7.63 12.42
CA GLY A 72 -20.71 -8.11 11.48
C GLY A 72 -22.15 -7.97 11.98
N ASN A 73 -22.41 -7.56 13.22
CA ASN A 73 -23.76 -7.60 13.81
C ASN A 73 -24.75 -6.59 13.19
N GLU A 74 -24.27 -5.65 12.37
CA GLU A 74 -25.13 -4.79 11.56
C GLU A 74 -25.89 -5.59 10.47
N LEU A 75 -25.36 -6.74 10.06
CA LEU A 75 -26.01 -7.66 9.13
C LEU A 75 -27.03 -8.52 9.89
N THR A 76 -28.32 -8.19 9.78
CA THR A 76 -29.37 -8.80 10.62
C THR A 76 -30.15 -9.90 9.93
N SER A 77 -30.09 -10.00 8.59
CA SER A 77 -30.86 -10.99 7.85
C SER A 77 -30.30 -12.41 8.04
N GLU A 78 -31.18 -13.41 7.94
CA GLU A 78 -30.78 -14.83 8.01
C GLU A 78 -29.87 -15.20 6.82
N GLY A 79 -30.18 -14.70 5.62
CA GLY A 79 -29.38 -14.91 4.42
C GLY A 79 -27.98 -14.29 4.48
N GLU A 80 -27.76 -13.34 5.38
CA GLU A 80 -26.47 -12.64 5.59
C GLU A 80 -25.60 -13.33 6.64
N LYS A 81 -26.10 -14.37 7.31
CA LYS A 81 -25.38 -15.07 8.38
C LYS A 81 -23.93 -15.47 8.01
N PRO A 82 -23.64 -16.07 6.84
CA PRO A 82 -22.27 -16.43 6.49
C PRO A 82 -21.34 -15.21 6.44
N LEU A 83 -21.83 -14.10 5.91
CA LEU A 83 -21.06 -12.86 5.81
C LEU A 83 -20.85 -12.24 7.20
N ARG A 84 -21.90 -12.20 8.03
CA ARG A 84 -21.82 -11.76 9.44
C ARG A 84 -20.78 -12.56 10.22
N ASP A 85 -20.85 -13.88 10.14
CA ASP A 85 -19.95 -14.78 10.86
C ASP A 85 -18.51 -14.60 10.37
N ALA A 86 -18.31 -14.35 9.07
CA ALA A 86 -17.00 -14.06 8.50
C ALA A 86 -16.41 -12.73 9.00
N TYR A 87 -17.19 -11.65 9.05
CA TYR A 87 -16.75 -10.37 9.65
C TYR A 87 -16.33 -10.55 11.11
N ASN A 88 -17.13 -11.30 11.88
CA ASN A 88 -16.86 -11.56 13.30
C ASN A 88 -15.66 -12.49 13.53
N SER A 89 -15.22 -13.23 12.50
CA SER A 89 -14.04 -14.11 12.55
C SER A 89 -12.72 -13.35 12.34
N ILE A 90 -12.77 -12.14 11.77
CA ILE A 90 -11.59 -11.30 11.56
C ILE A 90 -11.21 -10.58 12.87
N PRO A 91 -9.93 -10.63 13.31
CA PRO A 91 -9.48 -10.01 14.55
C PRO A 91 -9.30 -8.50 14.39
N PHE A 92 -10.40 -7.75 14.32
CA PHE A 92 -10.36 -6.30 14.25
C PHE A 92 -9.95 -5.68 15.60
N VAL A 93 -9.18 -4.61 15.53
CA VAL A 93 -8.74 -3.80 16.66
C VAL A 93 -8.93 -2.32 16.39
N THR A 94 -8.93 -1.52 17.46
CA THR A 94 -8.89 -0.05 17.38
C THR A 94 -8.11 0.54 18.53
N ARG A 95 -7.57 1.75 18.33
CA ARG A 95 -7.00 2.59 19.40
C ARG A 95 -7.97 3.68 19.87
N TYR A 96 -9.19 3.69 19.33
CA TYR A 96 -10.22 4.69 19.61
C TYR A 96 -11.48 3.99 20.13
N PRO A 97 -11.58 3.74 21.44
CA PRO A 97 -12.73 3.08 22.03
C PRO A 97 -14.05 3.78 21.68
N GLY A 98 -15.09 3.00 21.33
CA GLY A 98 -16.40 3.53 20.95
C GLY A 98 -16.46 4.24 19.60
N THR A 99 -15.40 4.18 18.79
CA THR A 99 -15.44 4.82 17.47
C THR A 99 -16.40 4.11 16.51
N THR A 100 -17.19 4.90 15.78
CA THR A 100 -18.00 4.46 14.65
C THR A 100 -17.30 4.67 13.31
N ASN A 101 -16.10 5.26 13.30
CA ASN A 101 -15.37 5.55 12.07
C ASN A 101 -14.64 4.28 11.58
N PRO A 102 -15.00 3.70 10.42
CA PRO A 102 -14.40 2.46 9.92
C PRO A 102 -12.94 2.62 9.47
N GLN A 103 -12.40 3.85 9.38
CA GLN A 103 -10.96 4.08 9.17
C GLN A 103 -10.13 3.85 10.43
N LYS A 104 -10.76 3.97 11.61
CA LYS A 104 -10.11 3.81 12.92
C LYS A 104 -10.15 2.37 13.43
N VAL A 105 -10.87 1.49 12.74
CA VAL A 105 -10.92 0.05 12.99
C VAL A 105 -10.12 -0.66 11.90
N TYR A 106 -9.24 -1.58 12.28
CA TYR A 106 -8.37 -2.28 11.33
C TYR A 106 -8.01 -3.68 11.82
N THR A 107 -7.60 -4.54 10.89
CA THR A 107 -7.00 -5.84 11.17
C THR A 107 -5.57 -5.86 10.64
N TYR A 108 -4.70 -6.65 11.27
CA TYR A 108 -3.35 -6.85 10.78
C TYR A 108 -3.30 -7.92 9.69
N VAL A 109 -2.57 -7.63 8.62
CA VAL A 109 -2.21 -8.58 7.56
C VAL A 109 -0.69 -8.55 7.42
N GLY A 110 -0.01 -9.35 8.24
CA GLY A 110 1.41 -9.14 8.50
C GLY A 110 1.61 -7.83 9.29
N ASP A 111 2.48 -6.96 8.79
CA ASP A 111 2.71 -5.61 9.34
C ASP A 111 1.75 -4.54 8.75
N TYR A 112 0.92 -4.90 7.78
CA TYR A 112 -0.03 -3.97 7.14
C TYR A 112 -1.33 -3.85 7.93
N LYS A 113 -1.77 -2.61 8.18
CA LYS A 113 -3.07 -2.29 8.81
C LYS A 113 -4.16 -2.16 7.73
N LEU A 114 -4.98 -3.19 7.58
CA LEU A 114 -6.14 -3.18 6.68
C LEU A 114 -7.35 -2.59 7.40
N THR A 115 -7.83 -1.44 6.98
CA THR A 115 -8.96 -0.75 7.62
C THR A 115 -10.30 -1.42 7.32
N LEU A 116 -11.23 -1.32 8.25
CA LEU A 116 -12.60 -1.80 8.07
C LEU A 116 -13.29 -1.10 6.88
N GLN A 117 -12.98 0.17 6.63
CA GLN A 117 -13.51 0.87 5.45
C GLN A 117 -13.17 0.14 4.14
N LEU A 118 -11.91 -0.29 3.97
CA LEU A 118 -11.47 -0.95 2.76
C LEU A 118 -12.04 -2.37 2.62
N VAL A 119 -12.24 -3.05 3.76
CA VAL A 119 -12.96 -4.33 3.80
C VAL A 119 -14.41 -4.13 3.34
N ASN A 120 -15.13 -3.19 3.96
CA ASN A 120 -16.53 -2.91 3.63
C ASN A 120 -16.69 -2.51 2.17
N SER A 121 -15.85 -1.61 1.65
CA SER A 121 -15.93 -1.19 0.25
C SER A 121 -15.67 -2.35 -0.71
N SER A 122 -14.71 -3.22 -0.40
CA SER A 122 -14.40 -4.39 -1.23
C SER A 122 -15.55 -5.40 -1.22
N VAL A 123 -16.11 -5.70 -0.05
CA VAL A 123 -17.25 -6.63 0.10
C VAL A 123 -18.49 -6.11 -0.62
N LEU A 124 -18.87 -4.85 -0.42
CA LEU A 124 -20.02 -4.24 -1.12
C LEU A 124 -19.87 -4.29 -2.63
N THR A 125 -18.65 -4.06 -3.10
CA THR A 125 -18.32 -4.15 -4.52
C THR A 125 -18.44 -5.57 -5.05
N GLN A 126 -17.91 -6.58 -4.33
CA GLN A 126 -18.06 -7.98 -4.70
C GLN A 126 -19.52 -8.44 -4.70
N ILE A 127 -20.34 -7.97 -3.75
CA ILE A 127 -21.79 -8.24 -3.73
C ILE A 127 -22.43 -7.69 -5.02
N SER A 128 -22.10 -6.46 -5.40
CA SER A 128 -22.62 -5.84 -6.63
C SER A 128 -22.19 -6.61 -7.89
N ASP A 129 -20.90 -6.97 -7.99
CA ASP A 129 -20.36 -7.74 -9.11
C ASP A 129 -21.02 -9.14 -9.18
N CYS A 130 -21.20 -9.81 -8.06
CA CYS A 130 -21.88 -11.11 -7.97
C CYS A 130 -23.35 -11.03 -8.40
N LYS A 131 -24.08 -10.00 -7.95
CA LYS A 131 -25.48 -9.78 -8.38
C LYS A 131 -25.59 -9.57 -9.87
N ARG A 132 -24.68 -8.78 -10.46
CA ARG A 132 -24.65 -8.53 -11.90
C ARG A 132 -24.41 -9.81 -12.70
N ILE A 133 -23.48 -10.66 -12.26
CA ILE A 133 -23.17 -11.94 -12.94
C ILE A 133 -24.32 -12.93 -12.78
N SER A 134 -24.94 -12.97 -11.61
CA SER A 134 -25.98 -13.93 -11.26
C SER A 134 -27.39 -13.53 -11.71
N ALA A 135 -27.57 -12.33 -12.27
CA ALA A 135 -28.87 -11.83 -12.76
C ALA A 135 -29.53 -12.74 -13.82
N TYR A 136 -28.75 -13.64 -14.42
CA TYR A 136 -29.19 -14.61 -15.42
C TYR A 136 -29.37 -16.03 -14.86
N ALA A 137 -29.20 -16.22 -13.55
CA ALA A 137 -29.35 -17.50 -12.89
C ALA A 137 -30.68 -17.58 -12.13
N ASP A 138 -31.39 -18.71 -12.23
CA ASP A 138 -32.65 -18.96 -11.51
C ASP A 138 -32.38 -19.43 -10.07
N VAL A 139 -31.73 -18.57 -9.27
CA VAL A 139 -31.34 -18.84 -7.88
C VAL A 139 -31.64 -17.65 -6.99
N ASP A 140 -31.70 -17.87 -5.67
CA ASP A 140 -31.67 -16.76 -4.70
C ASP A 140 -30.28 -16.10 -4.75
N ILE A 141 -30.17 -15.07 -5.58
CA ILE A 141 -28.93 -14.34 -5.87
C ILE A 141 -28.33 -13.77 -4.58
N ASN A 142 -29.15 -13.23 -3.68
CA ASN A 142 -28.63 -12.60 -2.46
C ASN A 142 -27.97 -13.64 -1.56
N ARG A 143 -28.67 -14.77 -1.31
CA ARG A 143 -28.12 -15.85 -0.50
C ARG A 143 -26.89 -16.47 -1.14
N ALA A 144 -26.89 -16.72 -2.45
CA ALA A 144 -25.74 -17.26 -3.16
C ALA A 144 -24.52 -16.33 -3.06
N CYS A 145 -24.70 -15.03 -3.29
CA CYS A 145 -23.63 -14.05 -3.19
C CYS A 145 -23.10 -13.89 -1.75
N PHE A 146 -23.97 -13.81 -0.75
CA PHE A 146 -23.54 -13.72 0.65
C PHE A 146 -22.83 -14.98 1.13
N ASN A 147 -23.27 -16.16 0.70
CA ASN A 147 -22.55 -17.42 0.97
C ASN A 147 -21.14 -17.39 0.38
N GLN A 148 -21.01 -17.06 -0.91
CA GLN A 148 -19.73 -17.06 -1.60
C GLN A 148 -18.75 -16.07 -0.95
N ILE A 149 -19.19 -14.83 -0.76
CA ILE A 149 -18.35 -13.76 -0.20
C ILE A 149 -18.05 -14.02 1.27
N GLY A 150 -19.02 -14.52 2.04
CA GLY A 150 -18.81 -14.96 3.42
C GLY A 150 -17.78 -16.08 3.53
N ASN A 151 -17.82 -17.06 2.63
CA ASN A 151 -16.83 -18.15 2.58
C ASN A 151 -15.42 -17.63 2.26
N ASP A 152 -15.29 -16.76 1.25
CA ASP A 152 -14.01 -16.17 0.87
C ASP A 152 -13.44 -15.28 1.99
N LEU A 153 -14.28 -14.49 2.67
CA LEU A 153 -13.88 -13.66 3.81
C LEU A 153 -13.52 -14.51 5.04
N SER A 154 -14.24 -15.60 5.29
CA SER A 154 -13.92 -16.56 6.36
C SER A 154 -12.59 -17.28 6.11
N LEU A 155 -12.33 -17.67 4.85
CA LEU A 155 -11.06 -18.24 4.43
C LEU A 155 -9.92 -17.24 4.66
N PHE A 156 -10.12 -15.98 4.30
CA PHE A 156 -9.17 -14.90 4.57
C PHE A 156 -8.91 -14.70 6.07
N ALA A 157 -9.97 -14.67 6.90
CA ALA A 157 -9.85 -14.61 8.35
C ALA A 157 -9.03 -15.78 8.90
N SER A 158 -9.22 -17.00 8.37
CA SER A 158 -8.43 -18.17 8.77
C SER A 158 -6.94 -17.99 8.47
N VAL A 159 -6.60 -17.44 7.29
CA VAL A 159 -5.22 -17.17 6.88
C VAL A 159 -4.58 -16.09 7.75
N ILE A 160 -5.28 -15.01 8.07
CA ILE A 160 -4.75 -13.97 8.96
C ILE A 160 -4.34 -14.57 10.32
N LYS A 161 -5.17 -15.46 10.87
CA LYS A 161 -4.95 -16.10 12.17
C LYS A 161 -3.93 -17.24 12.12
N ASP A 162 -3.61 -17.77 10.95
CA ASP A 162 -2.68 -18.90 10.80
C ASP A 162 -1.22 -18.46 11.05
N ALA A 163 -0.64 -18.89 12.16
CA ALA A 163 0.74 -18.57 12.53
C ALA A 163 1.79 -19.26 11.63
N SER A 164 1.41 -20.32 10.90
CA SER A 164 2.32 -21.02 9.99
C SER A 164 2.59 -20.24 8.69
N ILE A 165 1.71 -19.29 8.35
CA ILE A 165 1.85 -18.41 7.18
C ILE A 165 2.55 -17.13 7.63
N THR A 166 3.65 -16.77 6.99
CA THR A 166 4.44 -15.58 7.36
C THR A 166 3.67 -14.28 7.11
N GLY A 167 3.97 -13.24 7.89
CA GLY A 167 3.38 -11.91 7.69
C GLY A 167 3.66 -11.32 6.30
N ILE A 168 4.87 -11.55 5.78
CA ILE A 168 5.26 -11.14 4.42
C ILE A 168 4.39 -11.83 3.37
N ALA A 169 4.15 -13.14 3.50
CA ALA A 169 3.29 -13.87 2.58
C ALA A 169 1.83 -13.37 2.62
N LYS A 170 1.28 -13.15 3.81
CA LYS A 170 -0.08 -12.58 3.97
C LYS A 170 -0.20 -11.22 3.29
N LYS A 171 0.75 -10.33 3.53
CA LYS A 171 0.79 -8.98 2.95
C LYS A 171 0.98 -9.01 1.45
N ALA A 172 1.90 -9.84 0.95
CA ALA A 172 2.15 -9.99 -0.48
C ALA A 172 0.89 -10.50 -1.19
N ALA A 173 0.26 -11.55 -0.66
CA ALA A 173 -0.96 -12.11 -1.22
C ALA A 173 -2.12 -11.10 -1.22
N LEU A 174 -2.28 -10.31 -0.15
CA LEU A 174 -3.26 -9.22 -0.10
C LEU A 174 -3.00 -8.20 -1.21
N ARG A 175 -1.75 -7.74 -1.37
CA ARG A 175 -1.37 -6.76 -2.39
C ARG A 175 -1.58 -7.30 -3.81
N ASP A 176 -1.20 -8.55 -4.04
CA ASP A 176 -1.32 -9.23 -5.34
C ASP A 176 -2.80 -9.45 -5.73
N SER A 177 -3.68 -9.51 -4.73
CA SER A 177 -5.14 -9.64 -4.89
C SER A 177 -5.90 -8.31 -4.79
N THR A 178 -5.18 -7.19 -4.77
CA THR A 178 -5.79 -5.85 -4.72
C THR A 178 -5.77 -5.22 -6.11
N TYR A 179 -6.96 -4.92 -6.64
CA TYR A 179 -7.15 -4.28 -7.94
C TYR A 179 -7.85 -2.93 -7.78
N GLY A 180 -7.10 -1.84 -7.94
CA GLY A 180 -7.60 -0.50 -7.63
C GLY A 180 -7.96 -0.37 -6.15
N THR A 181 -9.24 -0.12 -5.86
CA THR A 181 -9.78 -0.03 -4.49
C THR A 181 -10.49 -1.30 -4.02
N LYS A 182 -10.42 -2.38 -4.81
CA LYS A 182 -11.08 -3.67 -4.53
C LYS A 182 -10.06 -4.71 -4.09
N ILE A 183 -10.39 -5.47 -3.05
CA ILE A 183 -9.61 -6.63 -2.61
C ILE A 183 -10.40 -7.89 -2.93
N ASP A 184 -9.78 -8.88 -3.55
CA ASP A 184 -10.30 -10.26 -3.61
C ASP A 184 -9.75 -11.06 -2.42
N PHE A 185 -10.56 -11.14 -1.35
CA PHE A 185 -10.20 -11.83 -0.11
C PHE A 185 -9.99 -13.33 -0.31
N GLY A 186 -10.79 -13.97 -1.16
CA GLY A 186 -10.68 -15.38 -1.45
C GLY A 186 -9.38 -15.70 -2.19
N HIS A 187 -9.05 -14.90 -3.20
CA HIS A 187 -7.78 -15.02 -3.93
C HIS A 187 -6.58 -14.77 -3.01
N ALA A 188 -6.62 -13.72 -2.19
CA ALA A 188 -5.56 -13.41 -1.23
C ALA A 188 -5.31 -14.59 -0.28
N ALA A 189 -6.38 -15.18 0.26
CA ALA A 189 -6.25 -16.32 1.16
C ALA A 189 -5.68 -17.56 0.46
N ARG A 190 -6.13 -17.83 -0.77
CA ARG A 190 -5.63 -18.96 -1.58
C ARG A 190 -4.15 -18.79 -1.95
N LEU A 191 -3.72 -17.59 -2.37
CA LEU A 191 -2.31 -17.29 -2.66
C LEU A 191 -1.42 -17.48 -1.43
N ALA A 192 -1.84 -16.97 -0.27
CA ALA A 192 -1.07 -17.13 0.97
C ALA A 192 -0.92 -18.60 1.39
N LYS A 193 -2.00 -19.40 1.28
CA LYS A 193 -1.95 -20.85 1.56
C LYS A 193 -1.09 -21.61 0.55
N MET A 194 -1.21 -21.27 -0.74
CA MET A 194 -0.38 -21.85 -1.79
C MET A 194 1.10 -21.60 -1.51
N HIS A 195 1.47 -20.36 -1.20
CA HIS A 195 2.84 -19.97 -0.85
C HIS A 195 3.37 -20.80 0.30
N ALA A 196 2.66 -20.85 1.43
CA ALA A 196 3.08 -21.63 2.60
C ALA A 196 3.27 -23.12 2.25
N THR A 197 2.35 -23.70 1.47
CA THR A 197 2.43 -25.09 1.03
C THR A 197 3.65 -25.36 0.15
N LEU A 198 3.92 -24.49 -0.82
CA LEU A 198 5.06 -24.64 -1.72
C LEU A 198 6.39 -24.42 -0.99
N CYS A 199 6.45 -23.46 -0.08
CA CYS A 199 7.62 -23.25 0.76
C CYS A 199 7.93 -24.44 1.66
N GLN A 200 6.91 -25.08 2.24
CA GLN A 200 7.10 -26.34 2.98
C GLN A 200 7.70 -27.44 2.09
N LYS A 201 7.21 -27.59 0.85
CA LYS A 201 7.76 -28.55 -0.12
C LYS A 201 9.21 -28.24 -0.51
N GLN A 202 9.62 -26.97 -0.48
CA GLN A 202 11.00 -26.51 -0.74
C GLN A 202 11.89 -26.50 0.52
N GLY A 203 11.43 -27.05 1.65
CA GLY A 203 12.20 -27.08 2.90
C GLY A 203 12.38 -25.69 3.55
N GLY A 204 11.46 -24.76 3.28
CA GLY A 204 11.43 -23.42 3.87
C GLY A 204 12.46 -22.43 3.30
N LYS A 205 13.04 -22.73 2.13
CA LYS A 205 14.11 -21.94 1.52
C LYS A 205 13.70 -21.41 0.15
N GLY A 206 14.34 -20.32 -0.28
CA GLY A 206 14.15 -19.72 -1.59
C GLY A 206 12.90 -18.85 -1.69
N TYR A 207 12.36 -18.79 -2.90
CA TYR A 207 11.21 -17.97 -3.27
C TYR A 207 10.13 -18.82 -3.91
N VAL A 208 8.88 -18.43 -3.67
CA VAL A 208 7.72 -18.99 -4.35
C VAL A 208 7.02 -17.87 -5.10
N GLU A 209 6.74 -18.13 -6.36
CA GLU A 209 5.91 -17.25 -7.18
C GLU A 209 4.44 -17.32 -6.74
N MET A 210 3.82 -16.15 -6.58
CA MET A 210 2.37 -15.97 -6.44
C MET A 210 1.77 -15.67 -7.82
N SER A 211 1.01 -14.59 -7.99
CA SER A 211 0.44 -14.21 -9.29
C SER A 211 1.36 -13.26 -10.06
N THR A 212 1.81 -12.17 -9.42
CA THR A 212 2.70 -11.18 -10.06
C THR A 212 4.00 -10.92 -9.31
N VAL A 213 4.17 -11.56 -8.16
CA VAL A 213 5.33 -11.41 -7.28
C VAL A 213 5.90 -12.75 -6.84
N ALA A 214 7.20 -12.78 -6.61
CA ALA A 214 7.91 -13.83 -5.90
C ALA A 214 8.11 -13.42 -4.44
N VAL A 215 7.76 -14.31 -3.53
CA VAL A 215 7.76 -14.07 -2.09
C VAL A 215 8.72 -15.05 -1.40
N PRO A 216 9.60 -14.57 -0.50
CA PRO A 216 10.54 -15.45 0.17
C PRO A 216 9.80 -16.45 1.07
N CYS A 217 10.36 -17.66 1.20
CA CYS A 217 9.86 -18.67 2.14
C CYS A 217 10.22 -18.36 3.59
N SER A 218 11.21 -17.50 3.82
CA SER A 218 11.56 -17.03 5.15
C SER A 218 10.61 -15.93 5.64
N SER A 219 10.65 -15.62 6.94
CA SER A 219 9.89 -14.50 7.53
C SER A 219 10.50 -13.12 7.22
N SER A 220 11.59 -13.07 6.45
CA SER A 220 12.32 -11.85 6.09
C SER A 220 12.70 -11.85 4.60
N GLY A 221 13.09 -10.68 4.08
CA GLY A 221 13.52 -10.49 2.70
C GLY A 221 12.51 -9.72 1.86
N ASP A 222 12.94 -9.39 0.65
CA ASP A 222 12.16 -8.53 -0.25
C ASP A 222 11.16 -9.35 -1.07
N VAL A 223 9.98 -8.76 -1.27
CA VAL A 223 9.00 -9.24 -2.26
C VAL A 223 9.39 -8.66 -3.61
N ILE A 224 9.65 -9.52 -4.59
CA ILE A 224 10.21 -9.14 -5.89
C ILE A 224 9.15 -9.37 -6.95
N ASN A 225 9.06 -8.51 -7.96
CA ASN A 225 8.19 -8.79 -9.11
C ASN A 225 8.61 -10.12 -9.79
N SER A 226 7.64 -10.97 -10.14
CA SER A 226 7.88 -12.29 -10.73
C SER A 226 8.88 -12.29 -11.88
N ARG A 227 8.74 -11.33 -12.82
CA ARG A 227 9.62 -11.24 -13.99
C ARG A 227 11.07 -11.00 -13.60
N SER A 228 11.30 -10.15 -12.61
CA SER A 228 12.65 -9.88 -12.10
C SER A 228 13.19 -11.08 -11.34
N ALA A 229 12.37 -11.73 -10.52
CA ALA A 229 12.77 -12.93 -9.78
C ALA A 229 13.19 -14.08 -10.72
N GLY A 230 12.46 -14.29 -11.82
CA GLY A 230 12.85 -15.26 -12.86
C GLY A 230 14.18 -14.90 -13.53
N LYS A 231 14.39 -13.63 -13.88
CA LYS A 231 15.70 -13.16 -14.41
C LYS A 231 16.86 -13.34 -13.44
N MET A 232 16.57 -13.29 -12.14
CA MET A 232 17.55 -13.49 -11.07
C MET A 232 17.74 -14.98 -10.71
N GLY A 233 16.98 -15.90 -11.32
CA GLY A 233 17.02 -17.33 -11.00
C GLY A 233 16.50 -17.67 -9.59
N LEU A 234 15.66 -16.81 -9.01
CA LEU A 234 15.08 -17.04 -7.68
C LEU A 234 13.87 -17.97 -7.72
N ILE A 235 13.20 -18.01 -8.87
CA ILE A 235 12.08 -18.89 -9.18
C ILE A 235 12.36 -19.53 -10.54
N ASN A 236 11.88 -20.76 -10.73
CA ASN A 236 12.06 -21.56 -11.95
C ASN A 236 10.93 -21.32 -12.94
#